data_AF-A0A975C362-F1
#
_entry.id   AF-A0A975C362-F1
#
_cell.length_a   1.000
_cell.length_b   1.000
_cell.length_c   1.000
_cell.angle_alpha   90.00
_cell.angle_beta   90.00
_cell.angle_gamma   90.00
#
_symmetry.space_group_name_H-M   'P 1'
#
loop_
_entity.id
_entity.type
_entity.pdbx_description
1 polymer ?
#
loop_
_entity_poly.entity_id
_entity_poly.type
_entity_poly.pdbx_seq_one_letter_code
_entity_poly.pdbx_strand_id
1 'polypeptide(L)'
;MRLTPLITCIAAGLTVSGCVTLGGGDDAPSGPPTVIRTPGEPAPPHARLYADCLAASVAAGTYEKEPGVELLRLTCAGAPARAFYDALAAWASTGGGSEVVAEGRTWRYTQKIVRNPYGLDDCSTDNAGDYRCTITLNVGDFLSAPAI
;
A
#
# COMPACT_ATOMS: atom_id res chain seq x y z
N MET A 1 15.45 26.57 -57.89
CA MET A 1 16.51 25.84 -57.15
C MET A 1 15.76 25.00 -56.11
N ARG A 2 15.55 23.66 -56.21
CA ARG A 2 16.49 22.50 -56.28
C ARG A 2 17.63 22.68 -55.25
N LEU A 3 17.91 21.84 -54.25
CA LEU A 3 17.72 20.39 -54.02
C LEU A 3 17.59 20.05 -52.51
N THR A 4 16.69 19.10 -52.19
CA THR A 4 16.79 17.82 -51.43
C THR A 4 17.58 17.71 -50.09
N PRO A 5 17.14 16.81 -49.16
CA PRO A 5 17.33 16.88 -47.71
C PRO A 5 18.45 15.95 -47.18
N LEU A 6 19.00 16.26 -46.00
CA LEU A 6 19.86 15.34 -45.24
C LEU A 6 19.01 14.58 -44.22
N ILE A 7 18.75 13.31 -44.56
CA ILE A 7 18.18 12.29 -43.68
C ILE A 7 19.29 11.86 -42.72
N THR A 8 19.12 12.14 -41.43
CA THR A 8 19.94 11.52 -40.37
C THR A 8 19.06 10.50 -39.66
N CYS A 9 19.27 9.23 -39.99
CA CYS A 9 18.73 8.08 -39.27
C CYS A 9 19.44 7.96 -37.92
N ILE A 10 18.80 8.34 -36.82
CA ILE A 10 19.24 7.94 -35.47
C ILE A 10 18.39 6.74 -35.07
N ALA A 11 19.05 5.59 -35.10
CA ALA A 11 18.50 4.30 -34.72
C ALA A 11 18.41 4.14 -33.20
N ALA A 12 17.26 3.63 -32.76
CA ALA A 12 17.03 2.70 -31.66
C ALA A 12 17.87 2.85 -30.38
N GLY A 13 17.22 3.40 -29.35
CA GLY A 13 17.63 3.29 -27.95
C GLY A 13 16.42 3.41 -27.02
N LEU A 14 15.33 2.72 -27.32
CA LEU A 14 14.19 2.55 -26.40
C LEU A 14 14.64 1.69 -25.23
N THR A 15 15.35 2.29 -24.27
CA THR A 15 15.52 1.73 -22.94
C THR A 15 14.19 1.92 -22.21
N VAL A 16 13.34 0.90 -22.30
CA VAL A 16 12.14 0.80 -21.50
C VAL A 16 12.59 0.71 -20.05
N SER A 17 12.62 1.85 -19.35
CA SER A 17 12.74 1.88 -17.90
C SER A 17 11.52 1.16 -17.35
N GLY A 18 11.76 0.02 -16.70
CA GLY A 18 10.73 -0.82 -16.12
C GLY A 18 9.88 -0.01 -15.15
N CYS A 19 8.58 0.06 -15.46
CA CYS A 19 7.57 0.36 -14.46
C CYS A 19 7.64 -0.74 -13.39
N VAL A 20 8.15 -0.42 -12.20
CA VAL A 20 7.94 -1.28 -11.03
C VAL A 20 6.46 -1.14 -10.67
N THR A 21 5.66 -2.12 -11.08
CA THR A 21 4.26 -2.23 -10.65
C THR A 21 4.25 -3.07 -9.38
N LEU A 22 4.11 -2.41 -8.23
CA LEU A 22 3.65 -3.09 -7.02
C LEU A 22 2.20 -3.53 -7.27
N GLY A 23 2.02 -4.80 -7.63
CA GLY A 23 0.71 -5.44 -7.78
C GLY A 23 0.54 -6.18 -9.12
N GLY A 24 0.60 -7.52 -9.05
CA GLY A 24 -0.06 -8.42 -10.00
C GLY A 24 0.66 -8.70 -11.32
N GLY A 25 1.85 -9.32 -11.30
CA GLY A 25 2.51 -9.84 -12.50
C GLY A 25 3.12 -11.22 -12.29
N ASP A 26 2.42 -12.24 -12.77
CA ASP A 26 2.76 -13.58 -13.28
C ASP A 26 4.14 -14.27 -13.08
N ASP A 27 4.91 -14.00 -12.04
CA ASP A 27 6.00 -14.91 -11.63
C ASP A 27 5.57 -15.74 -10.41
N ALA A 28 4.59 -16.62 -10.61
CA ALA A 28 4.40 -17.72 -9.67
C ALA A 28 5.75 -18.47 -9.58
N PRO A 29 6.30 -18.71 -8.38
CA PRO A 29 7.60 -19.36 -8.22
C PRO A 29 7.63 -20.65 -9.04
N SER A 30 8.56 -20.74 -10.00
CA SER A 30 8.68 -21.90 -10.87
C SER A 30 9.10 -23.13 -10.05
N GLY A 31 8.41 -24.25 -10.22
CA GLY A 31 8.73 -25.52 -9.56
C GLY A 31 7.53 -26.13 -8.85
N PRO A 32 7.68 -27.33 -8.27
CA PRO A 32 6.63 -27.92 -7.45
C PRO A 32 6.38 -27.05 -6.20
N PRO A 33 5.16 -27.05 -5.65
CA PRO A 33 4.89 -26.42 -4.37
C PRO A 33 5.86 -26.88 -3.28
N THR A 34 6.33 -25.94 -2.46
CA THR A 34 7.22 -26.22 -1.32
C THR A 34 6.64 -25.69 -0.03
N VAL A 35 6.89 -26.40 1.07
CA VAL A 35 6.52 -25.98 2.44
C VAL A 35 7.67 -25.26 3.15
N ILE A 36 8.83 -25.16 2.50
CA ILE A 36 10.00 -24.47 3.05
C ILE A 36 9.75 -22.97 2.95
N ARG A 37 9.78 -22.29 4.10
CA ARG A 37 9.64 -20.82 4.18
C ARG A 37 11.00 -20.16 4.27
N THR A 38 11.17 -19.03 3.59
CA THR A 38 12.32 -18.15 3.80
C THR A 38 12.39 -17.73 5.27
N PRO A 39 13.58 -17.79 5.91
CA PRO A 39 13.74 -17.29 7.27
C PRO A 39 13.30 -15.82 7.38
N GLY A 40 12.66 -15.46 8.49
CA GLY A 40 12.29 -14.08 8.76
C GLY A 40 13.48 -13.20 9.13
N GLU A 41 13.34 -11.90 8.90
CA GLU A 41 14.27 -10.87 9.37
C GLU A 41 13.77 -10.20 10.66
N PRO A 42 14.65 -9.58 11.47
CA PRO A 42 14.21 -8.78 12.61
C PRO A 42 13.27 -7.65 12.16
N ALA A 43 12.13 -7.48 12.85
CA ALA A 43 11.15 -6.47 12.50
C ALA A 43 11.71 -5.05 12.69
N PRO A 44 11.61 -4.15 11.68
CA PRO A 44 12.02 -2.76 11.84
C PRO A 44 11.07 -2.02 12.81
N PRO A 45 11.49 -0.86 13.38
CA PRO A 45 10.67 -0.14 14.36
C PRO A 45 9.23 0.17 13.91
N HIS A 46 9.03 0.50 12.63
CA HIS A 46 7.70 0.80 12.09
C HIS A 46 6.77 -0.41 12.03
N ALA A 47 7.29 -1.65 12.02
CA ALA A 47 6.46 -2.85 12.03
C ALA A 47 5.58 -2.95 13.30
N ARG A 48 6.02 -2.33 14.40
CA ARG A 48 5.22 -2.25 15.62
C ARG A 48 3.94 -1.43 15.44
N LEU A 49 3.95 -0.38 14.62
CA LEU A 49 2.76 0.44 14.35
C LEU A 49 1.65 -0.38 13.69
N TYR A 50 2.03 -1.26 12.76
CA TYR A 50 1.14 -2.23 12.15
C TYR A 50 0.58 -3.21 13.19
N ALA A 51 1.45 -3.82 14.01
CA ALA A 51 1.02 -4.78 15.03
C ALA A 51 0.06 -4.16 16.06
N ASP A 52 0.36 -2.96 16.55
CA ASP A 52 -0.47 -2.26 17.53
C ASP A 52 -1.83 -1.87 16.93
N CYS A 53 -1.86 -1.43 15.68
CA CYS A 53 -3.12 -1.12 14.98
C CYS A 53 -3.94 -2.39 14.71
N LEU A 54 -3.34 -3.47 14.18
CA LEU A 54 -4.01 -4.75 13.97
C LEU A 54 -4.61 -5.29 15.28
N ALA A 55 -3.85 -5.26 16.37
CA ALA A 55 -4.33 -5.70 17.68
C ALA A 55 -5.54 -4.89 18.15
N ALA A 56 -5.51 -3.56 17.98
CA ALA A 56 -6.61 -2.68 18.32
C ALA A 56 -7.85 -2.94 17.44
N SER A 57 -7.67 -3.14 16.13
CA SER A 57 -8.78 -3.45 15.22
C SER A 57 -9.45 -4.78 15.55
N VAL A 58 -8.67 -5.82 15.86
CA VAL A 58 -9.19 -7.12 16.28
C VAL A 58 -9.95 -7.01 17.60
N ALA A 59 -9.39 -6.29 18.58
CA ALA A 59 -10.05 -6.08 19.87
C ALA A 59 -11.38 -5.33 19.75
N ALA A 60 -11.49 -4.41 18.78
CA ALA A 60 -12.70 -3.64 18.51
C ALA A 60 -13.68 -4.34 17.53
N GLY A 61 -13.27 -5.44 16.89
CA GLY A 61 -14.07 -6.09 15.85
C GLY A 61 -14.21 -5.26 14.56
N THR A 62 -13.27 -4.35 14.30
CA THR A 62 -13.32 -3.41 13.18
C THR A 62 -12.48 -3.92 12.01
N TYR A 63 -12.94 -5.01 11.40
CA TYR A 63 -12.37 -5.57 10.19
C TYR A 63 -13.46 -5.99 9.19
N GLU A 64 -13.22 -5.76 7.91
CA GLU A 64 -14.19 -6.03 6.85
C GLU A 64 -13.51 -6.53 5.57
N LYS A 65 -14.21 -7.38 4.82
CA LYS A 65 -13.80 -7.76 3.47
C LYS A 65 -14.08 -6.59 2.53
N GLU A 66 -13.11 -6.21 1.73
CA GLU A 66 -13.34 -5.23 0.68
C GLU A 66 -14.21 -5.82 -0.45
N PRO A 67 -15.28 -5.12 -0.89
CA PRO A 67 -16.16 -5.62 -1.95
C PRO A 67 -15.44 -5.85 -3.28
N GLY A 68 -15.72 -6.99 -3.91
CA GLY A 68 -15.22 -7.31 -5.25
C GLY A 68 -13.77 -7.75 -5.33
N VAL A 69 -13.05 -7.82 -4.20
CA VAL A 69 -11.61 -8.12 -4.16
C VAL A 69 -11.23 -8.99 -2.96
N GLU A 70 -9.99 -9.47 -2.94
CA GLU A 70 -9.41 -10.39 -1.93
C GLU A 70 -8.63 -9.66 -0.83
N LEU A 71 -9.14 -8.51 -0.42
CA LEU A 71 -8.52 -7.67 0.61
C LEU A 71 -9.35 -7.68 1.89
N LEU A 72 -8.66 -7.78 3.02
CA LEU A 72 -9.19 -7.55 4.35
C LEU A 72 -8.74 -6.17 4.82
N ARG A 73 -9.68 -5.32 5.22
CA ARG A 73 -9.40 -4.02 5.83
C ARG A 73 -9.55 -4.12 7.33
N LEU A 74 -8.57 -3.63 8.07
CA LEU A 74 -8.59 -3.57 9.52
C LEU A 74 -8.43 -2.12 9.97
N THR A 75 -9.42 -1.60 10.68
CA THR A 75 -9.47 -0.18 11.04
C THR A 75 -9.24 0.01 12.53
N CYS A 76 -8.14 0.66 12.91
CA CYS A 76 -7.90 1.04 14.30
C CYS A 76 -8.19 2.53 14.52
N ALA A 77 -8.45 2.89 15.77
CA ALA A 77 -8.70 4.26 16.19
C ALA A 77 -7.97 4.60 17.50
N GLY A 78 -8.01 5.86 17.92
CA GLY A 78 -7.46 6.30 19.20
C GLY A 78 -5.93 6.31 19.23
N ALA A 79 -5.33 5.88 20.34
CA ALA A 79 -3.88 6.00 20.57
C ALA A 79 -3.01 5.24 19.54
N PRO A 80 -3.32 3.98 19.14
CA PRO A 80 -2.58 3.29 18.08
C PRO A 80 -2.65 4.02 16.74
N ALA A 81 -3.84 4.48 16.35
CA ALA A 81 -4.03 5.22 15.10
C ALA A 81 -3.28 6.55 15.11
N ARG A 82 -3.30 7.28 16.23
CA ARG A 82 -2.54 8.53 16.38
C ARG A 82 -1.03 8.32 16.23
N ALA A 83 -0.49 7.32 16.92
CA ALA A 83 0.94 7.00 16.84
C ALA A 83 1.37 6.66 15.40
N PHE A 84 0.55 5.90 14.69
CA PHE A 84 0.82 5.56 13.29
C PHE A 84 0.70 6.80 12.38
N TYR A 85 -0.36 7.59 12.53
CA TYR A 85 -0.54 8.84 11.79
C TYR A 85 0.63 9.82 11.96
N ASP A 86 1.16 9.95 13.18
CA ASP A 86 2.29 10.82 13.48
C ASP A 86 3.59 10.30 12.84
N ALA A 87 3.82 8.98 12.85
CA ALA A 87 4.96 8.37 12.16
C ALA A 87 4.88 8.56 10.63
N LEU A 88 3.67 8.50 10.06
CA LEU A 88 3.47 8.76 8.63
C LEU A 88 3.77 10.21 8.24
N ALA A 89 3.67 11.18 9.15
CA ALA A 89 4.08 12.57 8.88
C ALA A 89 5.56 12.62 8.48
N ALA A 90 6.40 11.98 9.29
CA ALA A 90 7.83 11.91 9.07
C ALA A 90 8.12 11.14 7.77
N TRP A 91 7.45 10.02 7.55
CA TRP A 91 7.61 9.22 6.33
C TRP A 91 7.24 10.01 5.06
N ALA A 92 6.10 10.68 5.03
CA ALA A 92 5.66 11.50 3.90
C ALA A 92 6.68 12.61 3.58
N SER A 93 7.29 13.22 4.60
CA SER A 93 8.31 14.26 4.40
C SER A 93 9.58 13.79 3.68
N THR A 94 9.88 12.49 3.72
CA THR A 94 11.02 11.89 2.97
C THR A 94 10.69 11.60 1.50
N GLY A 95 9.43 11.80 1.09
CA GLY A 95 8.95 11.42 -0.23
C GLY A 95 8.64 9.92 -0.37
N GLY A 96 8.59 9.15 0.73
CA GLY A 96 8.18 7.75 0.71
C GLY A 96 6.66 7.55 0.72
N GLY A 97 5.91 8.48 1.34
CA GLY A 97 4.46 8.47 1.44
C GLY A 97 3.77 9.63 0.71
N SER A 98 2.48 9.81 0.99
CA SER A 98 1.70 10.98 0.57
C SER A 98 0.89 11.54 1.73
N GLU A 99 0.68 12.85 1.71
CA GLU A 99 -0.29 13.55 2.55
C GLU A 99 -1.31 14.25 1.64
N VAL A 100 -2.59 14.11 1.95
CA VAL A 100 -3.70 14.68 1.16
C VAL A 100 -4.75 15.24 2.11
N VAL A 101 -5.25 16.45 1.85
CA VAL A 101 -6.39 17.02 2.58
C VAL A 101 -7.65 16.84 1.72
N ALA A 102 -8.60 16.05 2.20
CA ALA A 102 -9.84 15.73 1.49
C ALA A 102 -10.94 15.31 2.46
N GLU A 103 -12.19 15.57 2.10
CA GLU A 103 -13.38 15.13 2.88
C GLU A 103 -13.35 15.60 4.35
N GLY A 104 -12.78 16.78 4.60
CA GLY A 104 -12.66 17.34 5.95
C GLY A 104 -11.60 16.68 6.83
N ARG A 105 -10.73 15.84 6.26
CA ARG A 105 -9.66 15.13 6.99
C ARG A 105 -8.30 15.34 6.32
N THR A 106 -7.25 15.23 7.11
CA THR A 106 -5.88 15.10 6.60
C THR A 106 -5.53 13.62 6.56
N TRP A 107 -5.29 13.09 5.38
CA TRP A 107 -4.94 11.70 5.10
C TRP A 107 -3.44 11.56 4.88
N ARG A 108 -2.87 10.45 5.36
CA ARG A 108 -1.49 10.06 5.16
C ARG A 108 -1.41 8.61 4.76
N TYR A 109 -0.55 8.30 3.80
CA TYR A 109 -0.45 6.97 3.20
C TYR A 109 0.95 6.41 3.38
N THR A 110 1.05 5.09 3.57
CA THR A 110 2.34 4.38 3.68
C THR A 110 3.12 4.39 2.37
N GLN A 111 2.47 4.73 1.26
CA GLN A 111 3.08 4.84 -0.07
C GLN A 111 2.61 6.12 -0.77
N LYS A 112 3.34 6.53 -1.81
CA LYS A 112 2.92 7.63 -2.67
C LYS A 112 1.63 7.29 -3.41
N ILE A 113 0.63 8.17 -3.31
CA ILE A 113 -0.57 8.07 -4.14
C ILE A 113 -0.24 8.55 -5.55
N VAL A 114 -0.39 7.65 -6.53
CA VAL A 114 -0.30 7.99 -7.96
C VAL A 114 -1.68 8.06 -8.61
N ARG A 115 -2.66 7.31 -8.09
CA ARG A 115 -4.04 7.20 -8.61
C ARG A 115 -5.03 6.88 -7.48
N ASN A 116 -5.99 6.01 -7.72
CA ASN A 116 -6.83 5.43 -6.67
C ASN A 116 -5.97 4.78 -5.56
N PRO A 117 -6.17 5.12 -4.27
CA PRO A 117 -5.40 4.56 -3.14
C PRO A 117 -5.81 3.14 -2.76
N TYR A 118 -6.57 2.44 -3.60
CA TYR A 118 -6.93 1.04 -3.46
C TYR A 118 -5.74 0.16 -3.03
N GLY A 119 -5.93 -0.63 -1.97
CA GLY A 119 -4.92 -1.53 -1.42
C GLY A 119 -3.78 -0.87 -0.64
N LEU A 120 -3.80 0.46 -0.48
CA LEU A 120 -2.84 1.16 0.36
C LEU A 120 -3.29 1.18 1.83
N ASP A 121 -2.34 1.18 2.74
CA ASP A 121 -2.60 1.51 4.13
C ASP A 121 -2.62 3.03 4.30
N ASP A 122 -3.55 3.50 5.11
CA ASP A 122 -3.75 4.92 5.34
C ASP A 122 -4.10 5.26 6.78
N CYS A 123 -3.85 6.50 7.15
CA CYS A 123 -4.29 7.09 8.39
C CYS A 123 -4.88 8.47 8.13
N SER A 124 -5.89 8.87 8.90
CA SER A 124 -6.48 10.19 8.80
C SER A 124 -6.86 10.79 10.15
N THR A 125 -6.90 12.12 10.19
CA THR A 125 -7.41 12.90 11.32
C THR A 125 -8.35 14.00 10.85
N ASP A 126 -9.36 14.32 11.66
CA ASP A 126 -10.21 15.51 11.50
C ASP A 126 -9.58 16.78 12.10
N ASN A 127 -8.37 16.69 12.66
CA ASN A 127 -7.69 17.73 13.44
C ASN A 127 -8.38 18.13 14.76
N ALA A 128 -9.48 17.48 15.13
CA ALA A 128 -10.16 17.62 16.43
C ALA A 128 -9.84 16.46 17.39
N GLY A 129 -9.05 15.47 16.92
CA GLY A 129 -8.55 14.36 17.73
C GLY A 129 -9.09 12.99 17.33
N ASP A 130 -9.93 12.90 16.29
CA ASP A 130 -10.40 11.63 15.75
C ASP A 130 -9.36 11.06 14.77
N TYR A 131 -8.49 10.19 15.26
CA TYR A 131 -7.51 9.45 14.45
C TYR A 131 -8.04 8.08 14.07
N ARG A 132 -7.92 7.74 12.78
CA ARG A 132 -8.28 6.44 12.22
C ARG A 132 -7.18 5.96 11.30
N CYS A 133 -6.86 4.67 11.31
CA CYS A 133 -5.98 4.07 10.33
C CYS A 133 -6.57 2.77 9.79
N THR A 134 -6.40 2.54 8.50
CA THR A 134 -6.78 1.30 7.82
C THR A 134 -5.51 0.57 7.38
N ILE A 135 -5.40 -0.71 7.76
CA ILE A 135 -4.41 -1.63 7.23
C ILE A 135 -5.11 -2.57 6.26
N THR A 136 -4.55 -2.73 5.07
CA THR A 136 -5.11 -3.57 4.03
C THR A 136 -4.25 -4.82 3.83
N LEU A 137 -4.81 -5.99 4.07
CA LEU A 137 -4.14 -7.28 3.92
C LEU A 137 -4.67 -8.02 2.69
N ASN A 138 -3.77 -8.45 1.80
CA ASN A 138 -4.11 -9.43 0.78
C ASN A 138 -4.18 -10.82 1.42
N VAL A 139 -5.36 -11.43 1.35
CA VAL A 139 -5.68 -12.71 2.01
C VAL A 139 -6.14 -13.79 1.03
N GLY A 140 -6.10 -13.48 -0.28
CA GLY A 140 -6.44 -14.39 -1.36
C GLY A 140 -7.89 -14.86 -1.38
N ASP A 141 -8.13 -15.87 -2.22
CA ASP A 141 -9.46 -16.44 -2.52
C ASP A 141 -10.23 -16.98 -1.31
N PHE A 142 -9.54 -17.23 -0.19
CA PHE A 142 -10.16 -17.81 1.00
C PHE A 142 -11.33 -16.96 1.53
N LEU A 143 -11.24 -15.62 1.43
CA LEU A 143 -12.34 -14.73 1.83
C LEU A 143 -13.55 -14.76 0.90
N SER A 144 -13.39 -15.29 -0.31
CA SER A 144 -14.47 -15.42 -1.31
C SER A 144 -15.05 -16.84 -1.33
N ALA A 145 -14.47 -17.77 -0.59
CA ALA A 145 -14.95 -19.14 -0.50
C ALA A 145 -16.31 -19.20 0.25
N PRO A 146 -17.19 -20.16 -0.08
CA PRO A 146 -18.38 -20.43 0.70
C PRO A 146 -18.05 -20.67 2.17
N ALA A 147 -18.89 -20.17 3.08
CA ALA A 147 -18.76 -20.48 4.50
C ALA A 147 -18.87 -22.00 4.72
N ILE A 148 -17.94 -22.54 5.51
CA ILE A 148 -17.92 -23.94 5.98
C ILE A 148 -18.75 -24.12 7.24
#